data_AF-A0A1C5WK90-F1
#
_entry.id   AF-A0A1C5WK90-F1
#
_cell.length_a   1.000
_cell.length_b   1.000
_cell.length_c   1.000
_cell.angle_alpha   90.00
_cell.angle_beta   90.00
_cell.angle_gamma   90.00
#
_symmetry.space_group_name_H-M   'P 1'
#
loop_
_entity.id
_entity.type
_entity.pdbx_description
1 polymer ?
#
loop_
_entity_poly.entity_id
_entity_poly.type
_entity_poly.pdbx_seq_one_letter_code
_entity_poly.pdbx_strand_id
1 'polypeptide(L)' 'MRNIDRLRVMSLEELAPYLVHRTVIDKSQFWRSPNGFIFRNEEDAIENCIHWLDGEYHKEN' A
#
# COMPACT_ATOMS: atom_id res chain seq x y z
N MET A 1 -24.83 -4.68 0.82
CA MET A 1 -23.52 -4.15 0.38
C MET A 1 -22.47 -5.20 0.73
N ARG A 2 -21.70 -5.68 -0.25
CA ARG A 2 -20.63 -6.66 0.00
C ARG A 2 -19.39 -5.94 0.51
N ASN A 3 -18.48 -6.63 1.17
CA ASN A 3 -17.25 -6.02 1.67
C ASN A 3 -16.41 -5.36 0.56
N ILE A 4 -16.42 -5.92 -0.66
CA ILE A 4 -15.76 -5.32 -1.82
C ILE A 4 -16.37 -3.97 -2.23
N ASP A 5 -17.68 -3.80 -2.04
CA ASP A 5 -18.34 -2.54 -2.37
C ASP A 5 -17.93 -1.44 -1.37
N ARG A 6 -17.61 -1.81 -0.11
CA ARG A 6 -17.07 -0.89 0.91
C ARG A 6 -15.65 -0.43 0.58
N LEU A 7 -14.79 -1.35 0.14
CA LEU A 7 -13.41 -1.03 -0.25
C LEU A 7 -13.34 -0.08 -1.45
N ARG A 8 -14.27 -0.23 -2.41
CA ARG A 8 -14.33 0.60 -3.62
C ARG A 8 -14.73 2.05 -3.37
N VAL A 9 -15.35 2.35 -2.23
CA VAL A 9 -15.81 3.70 -1.88
C VAL A 9 -14.90 4.37 -0.85
N MET A 10 -13.86 3.69 -0.37
CA MET A 10 -12.84 4.27 0.50
C MET A 10 -11.99 5.27 -0.28
N SER A 11 -11.56 6.33 0.40
CA SER A 11 -10.49 7.20 -0.12
C SER A 11 -9.16 6.43 -0.18
N LEU A 12 -8.17 6.99 -0.87
CA LEU A 12 -6.85 6.38 -0.93
C LEU A 12 -6.18 6.34 0.45
N GLU A 13 -6.38 7.39 1.25
CA GLU A 13 -5.89 7.51 2.61
C GLU A 13 -6.55 6.51 3.56
N GLU A 14 -7.85 6.21 3.36
CA GLU A 14 -8.55 5.18 4.11
C GLU A 14 -8.08 3.78 3.73
N LEU A 15 -7.78 3.55 2.44
CA LEU A 15 -7.43 2.23 1.91
C LEU A 15 -5.96 1.86 2.16
N ALA A 16 -5.03 2.80 1.98
CA ALA A 16 -3.59 2.55 1.99
C ALA A 16 -3.05 1.85 3.27
N PRO A 17 -3.50 2.20 4.50
CA PRO A 17 -3.04 1.53 5.72
C PRO A 17 -3.35 0.02 5.76
N TYR A 18 -4.38 -0.43 5.03
CA TYR A 18 -4.74 -1.85 4.96
C TYR A 18 -3.92 -2.64 3.92
N LEU A 19 -3.19 -1.95 3.05
CA LEU A 19 -2.42 -2.55 1.96
C LEU A 19 -0.92 -2.63 2.26
N VAL A 20 -0.42 -1.76 3.14
CA VAL A 20 0.94 -1.86 3.66
C VAL A 20 1.04 -3.00 4.68
N HIS A 21 2.18 -3.69 4.71
CA HIS A 21 2.41 -4.74 5.71
C HIS A 21 3.84 -4.73 6.23
N ARG A 22 3.99 -5.20 7.46
CA ARG A 22 5.30 -5.37 8.08
C ARG A 22 6.02 -6.59 7.51
N THR A 23 7.31 -6.46 7.25
CA THR A 23 8.18 -7.54 6.80
C THR A 23 9.50 -7.55 7.57
N VAL A 24 10.24 -8.66 7.50
CA VAL A 24 11.55 -8.82 8.12
C VAL A 24 12.58 -9.16 7.05
N ILE A 25 13.63 -8.35 6.97
CA ILE A 25 14.76 -8.54 6.06
C ILE A 25 16.03 -8.48 6.91
N ASP A 26 16.88 -9.50 6.82
CA ASP A 26 18.15 -9.59 7.58
C ASP A 26 17.98 -9.25 9.07
N LYS A 27 16.98 -9.87 9.71
CA LYS A 27 16.61 -9.69 11.13
C LYS A 27 16.14 -8.27 11.51
N SER A 28 16.00 -7.35 10.56
CA SER A 28 15.45 -6.01 10.77
C SER A 28 14.00 -5.93 10.32
N GLN A 29 13.17 -5.19 11.06
CA GLN A 29 11.78 -4.93 10.68
C GLN A 29 11.69 -3.76 9.70
N PHE A 30 10.81 -3.91 8.72
CA PHE A 30 10.51 -2.92 7.70
C PHE A 30 9.02 -2.93 7.36
N TRP A 31 8.58 -1.93 6.61
CA TRP A 31 7.25 -1.84 6.02
C TRP A 31 7.34 -1.96 4.52
N ARG A 32 6.42 -2.71 3.91
CA ARG A 32 6.40 -2.95 2.47
C ARG A 32 5.11 -2.41 1.87
N SER A 33 5.26 -1.58 0.84
CA SER A 33 4.18 -1.06 0.01
C SER A 33 3.80 -2.08 -1.09
N PRO A 34 2.55 -2.09 -1.60
CA PRO A 34 2.09 -3.05 -2.61
C PRO A 34 2.90 -3.06 -3.92
N ASN A 35 3.50 -1.93 -4.29
CA ASN A 35 4.37 -1.81 -5.45
C ASN A 35 5.78 -2.41 -5.25
N GLY A 36 6.06 -2.96 -4.06
CA GLY A 36 7.28 -3.68 -3.76
C GLY A 36 8.36 -2.86 -3.05
N PHE A 37 8.19 -1.55 -2.88
CA PHE A 37 9.14 -0.71 -2.14
C PHE A 37 9.10 -1.01 -0.63
N ILE A 38 10.24 -0.80 0.04
CA ILE A 38 10.47 -1.13 1.45
C ILE A 38 10.95 0.11 2.20
N PHE A 39 10.38 0.33 3.38
CA PHE A 39 10.57 1.53 4.20
C PHE A 39 10.88 1.16 5.65
N ARG A 40 11.53 2.08 6.38
CA ARG A 40 11.85 1.91 7.81
C ARG A 40 10.67 2.25 8.71
N ASN A 41 9.83 3.20 8.32
CA ASN A 41 8.63 3.62 9.03
C ASN A 41 7.38 3.17 8.26
N GLU A 42 6.24 3.17 8.95
CA GLU A 42 4.94 2.81 8.36
C GLU A 42 4.41 3.95 7.50
N GLU A 43 4.64 5.20 7.93
CA GLU A 43 4.14 6.41 7.28
C GLU A 43 4.67 6.58 5.85
N ASP A 44 5.98 6.41 5.59
CA ASP A 44 6.54 6.51 4.23
C ASP A 44 5.99 5.38 3.33
N ALA A 45 5.73 4.20 3.91
CA ALA A 45 5.13 3.09 3.15
C ALA A 45 3.67 3.40 2.78
N ILE A 46 2.92 4.05 3.68
CA ILE A 46 1.54 4.50 3.42
C ILE A 46 1.53 5.60 2.36
N GLU A 47 2.39 6.62 2.49
CA GLU A 47 2.51 7.72 1.51
C GLU A 47 2.88 7.16 0.12
N ASN A 48 3.86 6.25 0.06
CA ASN A 48 4.19 5.57 -1.17
C ASN A 48 3.04 4.74 -1.75
N CYS A 49 2.25 4.07 -0.89
CA CYS A 49 1.07 3.32 -1.31
C CYS A 49 -0.01 4.24 -1.89
N ILE A 50 -0.25 5.41 -1.29
CA ILE A 50 -1.22 6.40 -1.80
C ILE A 50 -0.78 6.87 -3.19
N HIS A 51 0.47 7.28 -3.36
CA HIS A 51 1.00 7.69 -4.66
C HIS A 51 0.92 6.60 -5.72
N TRP A 52 1.10 5.33 -5.33
CA TRP A 52 0.96 4.21 -6.24
C TRP A 52 -0.50 3.95 -6.64
N LEU A 53 -1.45 4.05 -5.70
CA LEU A 53 -2.87 3.89 -5.98
C LEU A 53 -3.44 5.01 -6.86
N ASP A 54 -2.89 6.22 -6.74
CA ASP A 54 -3.25 7.37 -7.58
C ASP A 54 -2.66 7.29 -8.99
N GLY A 55 -1.69 6.39 -9.21
CA GLY A 55 -1.06 6.17 -10.51
C GLY A 55 -1.95 5.42 -11.51
N GLU A 56 -1.75 5.69 -12.80
CA GLU A 56 -2.40 4.92 -13.87
C GLU A 56 -1.80 3.52 -14.00
N TYR A 57 -2.65 2.51 -14.18
CA TYR A 57 -2.19 1.15 -14.47
C TYR A 57 -1.74 1.05 -15.94
N HIS A 58 -0.44 0.93 -16.15
CA HIS A 58 0.13 0.62 -17.47
C HIS A 58 0.42 -0.88 -17.57
N LYS A 59 -0.44 -1.60 -18.29
CA LYS A 59 -0.20 -3.00 -18.62
C LYS A 59 0.91 -3.06 -19.68
N GLU A 60 2.10 -3.51 -19.30
CA GLU A 60 3.10 -3.93 -20.29
C GLU A 60 2.60 -5.25 -20.92
N ASN A 61 2.51 -5.27 -22.26
CA ASN A 61 2.02 -6.39 -23.07
C ASN A 61 3.01 -7.55 -23.13
#